data_AF-A0A7W6JPU9-F1
#
_entry.id   AF-A0A7W6JPU9-F1
#
_cell.length_a   1.000
_cell.length_b   1.000
_cell.length_c   1.000
_cell.angle_alpha   90.00
_cell.angle_beta   90.00
_cell.angle_gamma   90.00
#
_symmetry.space_group_name_H-M   'P 1'
#
loop_
_entity.id
_entity.type
_entity.pdbx_description
1 polymer ?
#
loop_
_entity_poly.entity_id
_entity_poly.type
_entity_poly.pdbx_seq_one_letter_code
_entity_poly.pdbx_strand_id
1 'polypeptide(L)'
;MRQGLASSTIFSLSGEAPAAHLLPEPGDPAAFDAAILAGETTRLACSIRKLSAAGAMLQIEDEVVEEEGLRLELANGQSLSGRIAWTEQGAAGFLFETPIDVISTLARNLAALPAERRSVPRVELHQTICVRRGNHVEFTRSRNLSQGGCGFETDIALQEGDAVQINFDGLRPLDGLVKWSQGSFAGVAFDEDLPWQVLMPWLRQAQQQPSHHTRMAVIQEQTGLIPDQKAIRLDVPARVREGVRWWNVKLRAITPQLVEFETRAPFANGAQLWISLPNIGGGPAAVIETDDRHRFLCEFRLPLKAGDLGRIAG
;
A
#
# COMPACT_ATOMS: atom_id res chain seq x y z
N MET A 1 -15.40 21.58 -21.48
CA MET A 1 -13.97 21.41 -21.19
C MET A 1 -13.80 20.00 -20.63
N ARG A 2 -13.43 19.02 -21.46
CA ARG A 2 -13.34 17.61 -21.02
C ARG A 2 -12.14 17.50 -20.07
N GLN A 3 -12.38 17.22 -18.79
CA GLN A 3 -11.34 16.74 -17.88
C GLN A 3 -10.59 15.63 -18.62
N GLY A 4 -9.27 15.76 -18.78
CA GLY A 4 -8.46 14.70 -19.38
C GLY A 4 -8.62 13.47 -18.49
N LEU A 5 -9.25 12.42 -19.00
CA LEU A 5 -9.43 11.17 -18.26
C LEU A 5 -8.03 10.69 -17.84
N ALA A 6 -7.81 10.58 -16.53
CA ALA A 6 -6.62 9.93 -16.00
C ALA A 6 -6.61 8.48 -16.50
N SER A 7 -5.45 8.03 -16.97
CA SER A 7 -5.29 6.65 -17.45
C SER A 7 -5.72 5.65 -16.40
N SER A 8 -6.41 4.60 -16.83
CA SER A 8 -6.81 3.48 -15.98
C SER A 8 -5.81 2.33 -15.97
N THR A 9 -4.62 2.52 -16.56
CA THR A 9 -3.53 1.57 -16.46
C THR A 9 -3.14 1.34 -15.00
N ILE A 10 -3.15 0.08 -14.59
CA ILE A 10 -2.74 -0.33 -13.25
C ILE A 10 -1.23 -0.56 -13.25
N PHE A 11 -0.51 0.20 -12.44
CA PHE A 11 0.91 -0.05 -12.18
C PHE A 11 1.01 -0.93 -10.93
N SER A 12 1.51 -2.16 -11.06
CA SER A 12 1.60 -3.11 -9.95
C SER A 12 3.02 -3.20 -9.43
N LEU A 13 3.16 -3.10 -8.11
CA LEU A 13 4.43 -3.34 -7.42
C LEU A 13 4.65 -4.81 -7.09
N SER A 14 3.73 -5.70 -7.51
CA SER A 14 3.97 -7.14 -7.48
C SER A 14 5.07 -7.52 -8.49
N GLY A 15 5.88 -8.53 -8.13
CA GLY A 15 6.86 -9.13 -9.04
C GLY A 15 6.26 -10.19 -9.96
N GLU A 16 4.93 -10.32 -9.99
CA GLU A 16 4.25 -11.43 -10.67
C GLU A 16 4.19 -11.20 -12.19
N ALA A 17 4.34 -12.31 -12.92
CA ALA A 17 4.12 -12.36 -14.37
C ALA A 17 2.63 -12.09 -14.69
N PRO A 18 2.31 -11.55 -15.89
CA PRO A 18 0.93 -11.31 -16.27
C PRO A 18 0.15 -12.63 -16.31
N ALA A 19 -0.87 -12.77 -15.47
CA ALA A 19 -1.76 -13.92 -15.47
C ALA A 19 -2.88 -13.77 -16.52
N ALA A 20 -3.32 -14.89 -17.11
CA ALA A 20 -4.40 -14.90 -18.10
C ALA A 20 -5.76 -14.53 -17.51
N HIS A 21 -6.02 -14.90 -16.25
CA HIS A 21 -7.30 -14.61 -15.59
C HIS A 21 -7.36 -13.21 -14.98
N LEU A 22 -8.34 -12.45 -15.45
CA LEU A 22 -8.76 -11.17 -14.86
C LEU A 22 -9.94 -11.38 -13.91
N LEU A 23 -9.85 -10.80 -12.72
CA LEU A 23 -11.06 -10.51 -11.95
C LEU A 23 -11.73 -9.28 -12.58
N PRO A 24 -13.06 -9.28 -12.81
CA PRO A 24 -13.76 -8.11 -13.28
C PRO A 24 -13.71 -7.01 -12.20
N GLU A 25 -13.08 -5.89 -12.51
CA GLU A 25 -13.10 -4.70 -11.66
C GLU A 25 -14.29 -3.82 -12.07
N PRO A 26 -15.17 -3.42 -11.14
CA PRO A 26 -16.30 -2.56 -11.47
C PRO A 26 -15.84 -1.15 -11.85
N GLY A 27 -16.19 -0.68 -13.05
CA GLY A 27 -15.91 0.68 -13.50
C GLY A 27 -16.07 0.88 -15.01
N ASP A 28 -16.31 2.14 -15.40
CA ASP A 28 -16.42 2.60 -16.80
C ASP A 28 -15.09 2.35 -17.56
N PRO A 29 -15.09 2.05 -18.87
CA PRO A 29 -13.87 1.82 -19.64
C PRO A 29 -13.14 3.15 -19.85
N ALA A 30 -12.35 3.54 -18.88
CA ALA A 30 -11.41 4.64 -19.03
C ALA A 30 -10.22 4.19 -19.91
N ALA A 31 -9.66 5.15 -20.66
CA ALA A 31 -8.57 4.88 -21.58
C ALA A 31 -7.33 4.35 -20.84
N PHE A 32 -6.74 3.29 -21.37
CA PHE A 32 -5.45 2.75 -20.93
C PHE A 32 -4.30 3.49 -21.63
N ASP A 33 -3.10 3.44 -21.05
CA ASP A 33 -1.87 3.96 -21.65
C ASP A 33 -1.62 3.25 -22.98
N ALA A 34 -1.44 4.03 -24.05
CA ALA A 34 -1.15 3.51 -25.38
C ALA A 34 0.28 2.98 -25.49
N ALA A 35 0.45 1.91 -26.28
CA ALA A 35 1.72 1.30 -26.61
C ALA A 35 1.71 0.72 -28.02
N ILE A 36 2.88 0.31 -28.50
CA ILE A 36 3.04 -0.41 -29.76
C ILE A 36 3.77 -1.73 -29.48
N LEU A 37 3.17 -2.85 -29.88
CA LEU A 37 3.85 -4.14 -29.92
C LEU A 37 4.59 -4.24 -31.26
N ALA A 38 5.91 -4.31 -31.22
CA ALA A 38 6.76 -4.29 -32.40
C ALA A 38 7.73 -5.48 -32.42
N GLY A 39 7.89 -6.14 -33.56
CA GLY A 39 8.96 -7.10 -33.80
C GLY A 39 9.47 -6.98 -35.23
N GLU A 40 9.87 -8.09 -35.85
CA GLU A 40 10.41 -8.09 -37.21
C GLU A 40 9.30 -7.84 -38.24
N THR A 41 8.16 -8.50 -38.07
CA THR A 41 7.00 -8.37 -38.96
C THR A 41 5.79 -7.74 -38.27
N THR A 42 5.77 -7.74 -36.93
CA THR A 42 4.66 -7.18 -36.15
C THR A 42 4.84 -5.70 -35.87
N ARG A 43 3.78 -4.91 -36.07
CA ARG A 43 3.67 -3.54 -35.52
C ARG A 43 2.21 -3.22 -35.23
N LEU A 44 1.77 -3.53 -34.02
CA LEU A 44 0.36 -3.44 -33.60
C LEU A 44 0.19 -2.36 -32.55
N ALA A 45 -0.82 -1.49 -32.73
CA ALA A 45 -1.24 -0.57 -31.68
C ALA A 45 -1.93 -1.37 -30.57
N CYS A 46 -1.58 -1.09 -29.32
CA CYS A 46 -2.19 -1.73 -28.17
C CYS A 46 -2.33 -0.74 -27.02
N SER A 47 -3.00 -1.18 -25.96
CA SER A 47 -3.10 -0.40 -24.73
C SER A 47 -2.78 -1.26 -23.51
N ILE A 48 -2.23 -0.64 -22.47
CA ILE A 48 -1.68 -1.32 -21.30
C ILE A 48 -2.72 -1.34 -20.20
N ARG A 49 -3.35 -2.48 -19.94
CA ARG A 49 -4.29 -2.61 -18.82
C ARG A 49 -3.56 -2.65 -17.48
N LYS A 50 -2.46 -3.40 -17.42
CA LYS A 50 -1.65 -3.59 -16.21
C LYS A 50 -0.16 -3.68 -16.56
N LEU A 51 0.69 -3.08 -15.76
CA LEU A 51 2.15 -3.13 -15.87
C LEU A 51 2.76 -3.55 -14.53
N SER A 52 3.51 -4.66 -14.50
CA SER A 52 4.27 -5.13 -13.35
C SER A 52 5.78 -5.11 -13.63
N ALA A 53 6.59 -5.53 -12.67
CA ALA A 53 8.04 -5.65 -12.88
C ALA A 53 8.37 -6.73 -13.92
N ALA A 54 7.59 -7.81 -13.99
CA ALA A 54 7.87 -8.96 -14.85
C ALA A 54 7.21 -8.88 -16.23
N GLY A 55 6.14 -8.09 -16.39
CA GLY A 55 5.45 -8.02 -17.67
C GLY A 55 4.31 -7.00 -17.71
N ALA A 56 3.58 -7.02 -18.82
CA ALA A 56 2.40 -6.20 -19.05
C ALA A 56 1.23 -7.06 -19.51
N MET A 57 0.02 -6.62 -19.18
CA MET A 57 -1.20 -7.09 -19.81
C MET A 57 -1.65 -6.05 -20.83
N LEU A 58 -1.75 -6.49 -22.07
CA LEU A 58 -2.11 -5.67 -23.21
C LEU A 58 -3.54 -5.94 -23.63
N GLN A 59 -4.23 -4.90 -24.08
CA GLN A 59 -5.44 -5.01 -24.87
C GLN A 59 -5.07 -4.73 -26.33
N ILE A 60 -5.34 -5.69 -27.20
CA ILE A 60 -4.94 -5.71 -28.61
C ILE A 60 -6.17 -6.17 -29.40
N GLU A 61 -6.63 -5.33 -30.34
CA GLU A 61 -7.79 -5.64 -31.19
C GLU A 61 -7.40 -6.58 -32.34
N ASP A 62 -6.16 -6.47 -32.81
CA ASP A 62 -5.61 -7.27 -33.90
C ASP A 62 -5.06 -8.63 -33.41
N GLU A 63 -5.00 -9.61 -34.31
CA GLU A 63 -4.39 -10.90 -34.04
C GLU A 63 -2.88 -10.76 -33.82
N VAL A 64 -2.38 -11.32 -32.72
CA VAL A 64 -0.96 -11.26 -32.38
C VAL A 64 -0.25 -12.44 -33.03
N VAL A 65 0.69 -12.15 -33.91
CA VAL A 65 1.60 -13.16 -34.46
C VAL A 65 2.65 -13.49 -33.40
N GLU A 66 2.76 -14.76 -33.04
CA GLU A 66 3.85 -15.22 -32.18
C GLU A 66 5.17 -15.17 -32.95
N GLU A 67 6.04 -14.22 -32.59
CA GLU A 67 7.41 -14.12 -33.10
C GLU A 67 8.41 -13.88 -31.95
N GLU A 68 9.68 -14.24 -32.18
CA GLU A 68 10.76 -13.95 -31.23
C GLU A 68 11.20 -12.48 -31.33
N GLY A 69 11.82 -11.96 -30.26
CA GLY A 69 12.40 -10.62 -30.27
C GLY A 69 11.37 -9.49 -30.28
N LEU A 70 10.14 -9.75 -29.81
CA LEU A 70 9.12 -8.72 -29.65
C LEU A 70 9.55 -7.66 -28.63
N ARG A 71 9.08 -6.43 -28.85
CA ARG A 71 9.30 -5.28 -28.01
C ARG A 71 8.00 -4.54 -27.77
N LEU A 72 7.79 -4.10 -26.54
CA LEU A 72 6.72 -3.20 -26.17
C LEU A 72 7.26 -1.77 -26.12
N GLU A 73 6.89 -0.96 -27.11
CA GLU A 73 7.21 0.47 -27.20
C GLU A 73 6.14 1.26 -26.41
N LEU A 74 6.55 1.89 -25.31
CA LEU A 74 5.69 2.73 -24.48
C LEU A 74 5.62 4.16 -25.03
N ALA A 75 4.53 4.88 -24.75
CA ALA A 75 4.38 6.29 -25.12
C ALA A 75 5.48 7.21 -24.56
N ASN A 76 6.18 6.80 -23.50
CA ASN A 76 7.30 7.54 -22.91
C ASN A 76 8.65 7.33 -23.64
N GLY A 77 8.67 6.56 -24.73
CA GLY A 77 9.85 6.26 -25.54
C GLY A 77 10.67 5.05 -25.07
N GLN A 78 10.29 4.40 -23.96
CA GLN A 78 10.92 3.13 -23.56
C GLN A 78 10.50 2.00 -24.50
N SER A 79 11.46 1.16 -24.88
CA SER A 79 11.24 -0.07 -25.62
C SER A 79 11.64 -1.25 -24.73
N LEU A 80 10.67 -2.09 -24.36
CA LEU A 80 10.87 -3.21 -23.45
C LEU A 80 10.87 -4.52 -24.23
N SER A 81 12.02 -5.21 -24.29
CA SER A 81 12.12 -6.53 -24.94
C SER A 81 11.38 -7.61 -24.16
N GLY A 82 10.77 -8.54 -24.87
CA GLY A 82 9.95 -9.58 -24.27
C GLY A 82 9.34 -10.54 -25.27
N ARG A 83 8.39 -11.33 -24.79
CA ARG A 83 7.62 -12.30 -25.59
C ARG A 83 6.18 -12.34 -25.13
N ILE A 84 5.31 -12.82 -26.00
CA ILE A 84 3.94 -13.14 -25.62
C ILE A 84 3.95 -14.44 -24.80
N ALA A 85 3.34 -14.40 -23.63
CA ALA A 85 3.19 -15.53 -22.73
C ALA A 85 1.85 -16.25 -22.92
N TRP A 86 0.82 -15.51 -23.33
CA TRP A 86 -0.53 -16.01 -23.64
C TRP A 86 -1.31 -14.96 -24.43
N THR A 87 -2.33 -15.42 -25.14
CA THR A 87 -3.35 -14.59 -25.80
C THR A 87 -4.74 -15.11 -25.43
N GLU A 88 -5.67 -14.21 -25.13
CA GLU A 88 -7.05 -14.56 -24.79
C GLU A 88 -7.98 -13.39 -25.12
N GLN A 89 -8.96 -13.60 -26.01
CA GLN A 89 -10.08 -12.68 -26.30
C GLN A 89 -9.71 -11.18 -26.36
N GLY A 90 -8.78 -10.81 -27.26
CA GLY A 90 -8.37 -9.40 -27.43
C GLY A 90 -7.44 -8.87 -26.33
N ALA A 91 -6.89 -9.76 -25.50
CA ALA A 91 -5.86 -9.46 -24.54
C ALA A 91 -4.64 -10.36 -24.75
N ALA A 92 -3.47 -9.87 -24.35
CA ALA A 92 -2.24 -10.64 -24.36
C ALA A 92 -1.39 -10.36 -23.12
N GLY A 93 -0.74 -11.39 -22.60
CA GLY A 93 0.29 -11.25 -21.58
C GLY A 93 1.65 -11.10 -22.25
N PHE A 94 2.30 -9.96 -22.05
CA PHE A 94 3.67 -9.71 -22.52
C PHE A 94 4.65 -9.88 -21.36
N LEU A 95 5.54 -10.85 -21.44
CA LEU A 95 6.57 -11.13 -20.44
C LEU A 95 7.87 -10.45 -20.85
N PHE A 96 8.44 -9.63 -19.97
CA PHE A 96 9.71 -8.95 -20.23
C PHE A 96 10.90 -9.93 -20.13
N GLU A 97 11.92 -9.73 -20.96
CA GLU A 97 13.19 -10.46 -20.86
C GLU A 97 13.94 -10.10 -19.57
N THR A 98 13.89 -8.83 -19.19
CA THR A 98 14.50 -8.31 -17.96
C THR A 98 13.45 -7.57 -17.14
N PRO A 99 13.35 -7.83 -15.82
CA PRO A 99 12.42 -7.10 -14.98
C PRO A 99 12.66 -5.58 -15.00
N ILE A 100 11.57 -4.80 -14.98
CA ILE A 100 11.62 -3.34 -14.99
C ILE A 100 11.43 -2.74 -13.59
N ASP A 101 11.98 -1.55 -13.37
CA ASP A 101 11.59 -0.69 -12.24
C ASP A 101 10.29 0.04 -12.59
N VAL A 102 9.17 -0.51 -12.10
CA VAL A 102 7.80 0.02 -12.32
C VAL A 102 7.68 1.48 -11.87
N ILE A 103 8.30 1.86 -10.73
CA ILE A 103 8.21 3.23 -10.23
C ILE A 103 8.99 4.19 -11.12
N SER A 104 10.16 3.78 -11.62
CA SER A 104 10.91 4.58 -12.58
C SER A 104 10.20 4.71 -13.93
N THR A 105 9.54 3.66 -14.41
CA THR A 105 8.69 3.73 -15.62
C THR A 105 7.52 4.69 -15.41
N LEU A 106 6.83 4.60 -14.27
CA LEU A 106 5.75 5.51 -13.91
C LEU A 106 6.22 6.97 -13.82
N ALA A 107 7.38 7.23 -13.21
CA ALA A 107 7.97 8.56 -13.13
C ALA A 107 8.23 9.15 -14.53
N ARG A 108 8.71 8.32 -15.48
CA ARG A 108 8.90 8.74 -16.88
C ARG A 108 7.58 9.05 -17.57
N ASN A 109 6.54 8.25 -17.36
CA ASN A 109 5.19 8.53 -17.89
C ASN A 109 4.68 9.89 -17.40
N LEU A 110 4.80 10.15 -16.09
CA LEU A 110 4.37 11.43 -15.51
C LEU A 110 5.22 12.61 -16.02
N ALA A 111 6.53 12.43 -16.18
CA ALA A 111 7.41 13.47 -16.71
C ALA A 111 7.06 13.87 -18.16
N ALA A 112 6.59 12.91 -18.97
CA ALA A 112 6.15 13.14 -20.35
C ALA A 112 4.82 13.91 -20.46
N LEU A 113 4.04 14.01 -19.36
CA LEU A 113 2.79 14.75 -19.33
C LEU A 113 2.99 16.23 -18.98
N PRO A 114 2.14 17.15 -19.49
CA PRO A 114 2.04 18.52 -19.00
C PRO A 114 1.75 18.56 -17.50
N ALA A 115 2.23 19.59 -16.80
CA ALA A 115 2.15 19.68 -15.34
C ALA A 115 0.70 19.54 -14.82
N GLU A 116 -0.27 20.11 -15.53
CA GLU A 116 -1.70 20.10 -15.20
C GLU A 116 -2.35 18.71 -15.33
N ARG A 117 -1.66 17.75 -15.95
CA ARG A 117 -2.13 16.37 -16.18
C ARG A 117 -1.33 15.33 -15.38
N ARG A 118 -0.38 15.73 -14.55
CA ARG A 118 0.45 14.82 -13.75
C ARG A 118 -0.29 14.33 -12.50
N SER A 119 -1.21 13.40 -12.69
CA SER A 119 -1.79 12.62 -11.59
C SER A 119 -1.15 11.25 -11.54
N VAL A 120 -0.66 10.83 -10.38
CA VAL A 120 -0.17 9.46 -10.18
C VAL A 120 -1.39 8.53 -10.32
N PRO A 121 -1.37 7.57 -11.26
CA PRO A 121 -2.45 6.60 -11.43
C PRO A 121 -2.55 5.71 -10.19
N ARG A 122 -3.61 4.90 -10.11
CA ARG A 122 -3.72 3.91 -9.03
C ARG A 122 -2.59 2.90 -9.17
N VAL A 123 -1.72 2.87 -8.17
CA VAL A 123 -0.65 1.87 -8.06
C VAL A 123 -1.20 0.72 -7.24
N GLU A 124 -1.20 -0.49 -7.80
CA GLU A 124 -1.54 -1.70 -7.08
C GLU A 124 -0.38 -2.11 -6.17
N LEU A 125 -0.68 -2.26 -4.88
CA LEU A 125 0.24 -2.66 -3.84
C LEU A 125 -0.56 -3.24 -2.68
N HIS A 126 0.08 -4.11 -1.90
CA HIS A 126 -0.57 -4.82 -0.81
C HIS A 126 0.06 -4.56 0.54
N GLN A 127 0.21 -3.30 0.91
CA GLN A 127 0.77 -2.89 2.18
C GLN A 127 -0.22 -3.12 3.32
N THR A 128 0.29 -3.54 4.48
CA THR A 128 -0.49 -3.54 5.72
C THR A 128 -0.81 -2.09 6.10
N ILE A 129 -2.07 -1.82 6.35
CA ILE A 129 -2.56 -0.51 6.77
C ILE A 129 -3.38 -0.65 8.04
N CYS A 130 -3.50 0.45 8.76
CA CYS A 130 -4.48 0.59 9.82
C CYS A 130 -5.66 1.42 9.32
N VAL A 131 -6.86 0.88 9.45
CA VAL A 131 -8.13 1.54 9.14
C VAL A 131 -8.83 1.86 10.46
N ARG A 132 -9.18 3.13 10.66
CA ARG A 132 -9.92 3.57 11.83
C ARG A 132 -11.24 4.19 11.44
N ARG A 133 -12.34 3.69 12.04
CA ARG A 133 -13.68 4.26 11.96
C ARG A 133 -14.19 4.52 13.38
N GLY A 134 -14.21 5.78 13.81
CA GLY A 134 -14.52 6.14 15.20
C GLY A 134 -13.53 5.48 16.17
N ASN A 135 -14.04 4.58 17.03
CA ASN A 135 -13.25 3.81 17.99
C ASN A 135 -12.82 2.43 17.46
N HIS A 136 -13.34 1.99 16.32
CA HIS A 136 -12.93 0.71 15.73
C HIS A 136 -11.63 0.89 14.95
N VAL A 137 -10.67 0.01 15.22
CA VAL A 137 -9.33 0.01 14.60
C VAL A 137 -9.06 -1.39 14.08
N GLU A 138 -8.73 -1.48 12.80
CA GLU A 138 -8.43 -2.74 12.12
C GLU A 138 -7.08 -2.65 11.41
N PHE A 139 -6.26 -3.71 11.53
CA PHE A 139 -5.12 -3.92 10.64
C PHE A 139 -5.55 -4.80 9.47
N THR A 140 -5.36 -4.30 8.26
CA THR A 140 -5.82 -4.94 7.03
C THR A 140 -4.85 -4.62 5.89
N ARG A 141 -5.20 -4.99 4.65
CA ARG A 141 -4.37 -4.78 3.47
C ARG A 141 -4.96 -3.75 2.54
N SER A 142 -4.10 -2.84 2.09
CA SER A 142 -4.37 -2.05 0.90
C SER A 142 -4.39 -2.94 -0.36
N ARG A 143 -5.08 -2.47 -1.39
CA ARG A 143 -5.10 -3.05 -2.74
C ARG A 143 -4.48 -2.12 -3.77
N ASN A 144 -4.74 -0.82 -3.61
CA ASN A 144 -4.15 0.21 -4.45
C ASN A 144 -4.03 1.53 -3.69
N LEU A 145 -3.15 2.42 -4.16
CA LEU A 145 -2.99 3.77 -3.65
C LEU A 145 -2.80 4.73 -4.83
N SER A 146 -3.48 5.88 -4.78
CA SER A 146 -3.26 7.04 -5.67
C SER A 146 -3.06 8.30 -4.82
N GLN A 147 -2.94 9.47 -5.47
CA GLN A 147 -2.89 10.74 -4.73
C GLN A 147 -4.16 11.00 -3.93
N GLY A 148 -5.33 10.70 -4.50
CA GLY A 148 -6.62 11.07 -3.92
C GLY A 148 -7.37 9.95 -3.20
N GLY A 149 -6.82 8.75 -3.10
CA GLY A 149 -7.51 7.66 -2.40
C GLY A 149 -6.79 6.33 -2.41
N CYS A 150 -7.40 5.35 -1.73
CA CYS A 150 -6.95 3.97 -1.76
C CYS A 150 -8.13 2.99 -1.73
N GLY A 151 -7.91 1.80 -2.28
CA GLY A 151 -8.76 0.63 -2.06
C GLY A 151 -8.12 -0.29 -1.02
N PHE A 152 -8.92 -0.94 -0.20
CA PHE A 152 -8.45 -1.84 0.85
C PHE A 152 -9.46 -2.93 1.21
N GLU A 153 -8.96 -3.98 1.86
CA GLU A 153 -9.75 -5.05 2.49
C GLU A 153 -10.27 -4.58 3.86
N THR A 154 -11.45 -4.99 4.30
CA THR A 154 -11.93 -4.68 5.65
C THR A 154 -13.05 -5.62 6.09
N ASP A 155 -13.04 -6.01 7.36
CA ASP A 155 -14.14 -6.70 8.04
C ASP A 155 -15.07 -5.70 8.76
N ILE A 156 -14.70 -4.41 8.78
CA ILE A 156 -15.57 -3.32 9.27
C ILE A 156 -16.74 -3.16 8.31
N ALA A 157 -17.96 -3.21 8.83
CA ALA A 157 -19.14 -2.84 8.06
C ALA A 157 -19.13 -1.32 7.78
N LEU A 158 -18.60 -0.95 6.61
CA LEU A 158 -18.53 0.43 6.12
C LEU A 158 -19.70 0.76 5.19
N GLN A 159 -20.13 2.02 5.23
CA GLN A 159 -21.11 2.58 4.29
C GLN A 159 -20.49 3.72 3.49
N GLU A 160 -21.01 3.96 2.28
CA GLU A 160 -20.64 5.16 1.52
C GLU A 160 -20.90 6.42 2.37
N GLY A 161 -19.91 7.31 2.41
CA GLY A 161 -19.93 8.52 3.23
C GLY A 161 -19.39 8.36 4.65
N ASP A 162 -19.08 7.14 5.11
CA ASP A 162 -18.41 6.95 6.42
C ASP A 162 -17.06 7.66 6.44
N ALA A 163 -16.79 8.39 7.53
CA ALA A 163 -15.49 8.98 7.79
C ALA A 163 -14.52 7.93 8.33
N VAL A 164 -13.39 7.77 7.65
CA VAL A 164 -12.34 6.82 8.02
C VAL A 164 -10.99 7.51 7.99
N GLN A 165 -10.07 7.00 8.81
CA GLN A 165 -8.67 7.39 8.78
C GLN A 165 -7.84 6.19 8.38
N ILE A 166 -7.00 6.36 7.36
CA ILE A 166 -6.08 5.34 6.84
C ILE A 166 -4.66 5.68 7.23
N ASN A 167 -3.93 4.69 7.70
CA ASN A 167 -2.53 4.82 8.10
C ASN A 167 -1.67 3.81 7.35
N PHE A 168 -0.85 4.32 6.43
CA PHE A 168 0.26 3.59 5.83
C PHE A 168 1.54 3.87 6.63
N ASP A 169 2.37 2.84 6.82
CA ASP A 169 3.65 2.99 7.50
C ASP A 169 4.56 3.99 6.78
N GLY A 170 5.13 4.92 7.53
CA GLY A 170 6.00 5.98 7.01
C GLY A 170 5.27 7.18 6.41
N LEU A 171 3.94 7.16 6.28
CA LEU A 171 3.13 8.33 5.88
C LEU A 171 2.48 9.02 7.08
N ARG A 172 1.91 10.20 6.85
CA ARG A 172 0.93 10.81 7.77
C ARG A 172 -0.37 9.99 7.77
N PRO A 173 -1.21 10.09 8.82
CA PRO A 173 -2.58 9.62 8.75
C PRO A 173 -3.34 10.38 7.65
N LEU A 174 -4.18 9.67 6.91
CA LEU A 174 -4.98 10.17 5.80
C LEU A 174 -6.45 10.04 6.17
N ASP A 175 -7.09 11.16 6.47
CA ASP A 175 -8.52 11.21 6.68
C ASP A 175 -9.24 11.21 5.32
N GLY A 176 -10.43 10.61 5.27
CA GLY A 176 -11.19 10.52 4.05
C GLY A 176 -12.59 9.95 4.25
N LEU A 177 -13.33 9.91 3.14
CA LEU A 177 -14.70 9.41 3.06
C LEU A 177 -14.78 8.16 2.19
N VAL A 178 -15.44 7.13 2.70
CA VAL A 178 -15.75 5.92 1.92
C VAL A 178 -16.59 6.30 0.71
N LYS A 179 -16.16 5.90 -0.49
CA LYS A 179 -16.86 6.14 -1.76
C LYS A 179 -17.62 4.91 -2.26
N TRP A 180 -17.21 3.74 -1.82
CA TRP A 180 -17.93 2.49 -2.07
C TRP A 180 -17.48 1.45 -1.05
N SER A 181 -18.37 0.51 -0.76
CA SER A 181 -18.06 -0.70 -0.01
C SER A 181 -18.81 -1.87 -0.65
N GLN A 182 -18.09 -2.97 -0.89
CA GLN A 182 -18.63 -4.16 -1.52
C GLN A 182 -17.95 -5.40 -0.94
N GLY A 183 -18.71 -6.26 -0.28
CA GLY A 183 -18.17 -7.44 0.40
C GLY A 183 -17.13 -7.04 1.45
N SER A 184 -15.95 -7.65 1.40
CA SER A 184 -14.81 -7.36 2.28
C SER A 184 -13.89 -6.26 1.73
N PHE A 185 -14.38 -5.40 0.84
CA PHE A 185 -13.59 -4.35 0.21
C PHE A 185 -14.26 -2.99 0.34
N ALA A 186 -13.43 -1.95 0.46
CA ALA A 186 -13.87 -0.57 0.42
C ALA A 186 -12.87 0.31 -0.34
N GLY A 187 -13.38 1.40 -0.89
CA GLY A 187 -12.58 2.47 -1.47
C GLY A 187 -12.84 3.77 -0.75
N VAL A 188 -11.79 4.48 -0.39
CA VAL A 188 -11.85 5.80 0.26
C VAL A 188 -11.25 6.85 -0.66
N ALA A 189 -11.86 8.05 -0.68
CA ALA A 189 -11.21 9.24 -1.18
C ALA A 189 -10.69 10.05 0.00
N PHE A 190 -9.44 10.49 -0.07
CA PHE A 190 -8.82 11.30 0.96
C PHE A 190 -9.40 12.72 0.95
N ASP A 191 -9.48 13.34 2.13
CA ASP A 191 -9.90 14.73 2.27
C ASP A 191 -8.89 15.69 1.64
N GLU A 192 -7.60 15.30 1.70
CA GLU A 192 -6.48 16.01 1.08
C GLU A 192 -5.65 15.03 0.23
N ASP A 193 -5.32 15.43 -0.99
CA ASP A 193 -4.45 14.64 -1.85
C ASP A 193 -3.05 14.45 -1.23
N LEU A 194 -2.53 13.23 -1.35
CA LEU A 194 -1.12 12.92 -1.12
C LEU A 194 -0.28 13.59 -2.22
N PRO A 195 0.59 14.56 -1.90
CA PRO A 195 1.43 15.19 -2.90
C PRO A 195 2.34 14.16 -3.57
N TRP A 196 2.49 14.25 -4.90
CA TRP A 196 3.34 13.32 -5.65
C TRP A 196 4.79 13.24 -5.13
N GLN A 197 5.31 14.35 -4.60
CA GLN A 197 6.65 14.44 -3.98
C GLN A 197 6.80 13.59 -2.72
N VAL A 198 5.69 13.26 -2.06
CA VAL A 198 5.63 12.35 -0.91
C VAL A 198 5.33 10.92 -1.38
N LEU A 199 4.35 10.77 -2.27
CA LEU A 199 3.89 9.48 -2.75
C LEU A 199 4.97 8.71 -3.52
N MET A 200 5.69 9.35 -4.46
CA MET A 200 6.68 8.66 -5.30
C MET A 200 7.87 8.08 -4.50
N PRO A 201 8.54 8.83 -3.60
CA PRO A 201 9.56 8.24 -2.74
C PRO A 201 9.01 7.15 -1.82
N TRP A 202 7.80 7.33 -1.29
CA TRP A 202 7.18 6.33 -0.43
C TRP A 202 6.90 5.01 -1.18
N LEU A 203 6.38 5.07 -2.41
CA LEU A 203 6.14 3.89 -3.23
C LEU A 203 7.44 3.10 -3.52
N ARG A 204 8.56 3.80 -3.73
CA ARG A 204 9.88 3.14 -3.87
C ARG A 204 10.28 2.40 -2.61
N GLN A 205 10.07 3.00 -1.44
CA GLN A 205 10.36 2.36 -0.16
C GLN A 205 9.44 1.15 0.08
N ALA A 206 8.14 1.30 -0.19
CA ALA A 206 7.16 0.23 -0.03
C ALA A 206 7.44 -0.97 -0.93
N GLN A 207 8.00 -0.77 -2.13
CA GLN A 207 8.42 -1.86 -3.02
C GLN A 207 9.60 -2.67 -2.45
N GLN A 208 10.52 -2.01 -1.74
CA GLN A 208 11.69 -2.65 -1.12
C GLN A 208 11.36 -3.37 0.19
N GLN A 209 10.22 -3.03 0.81
CA GLN A 209 9.74 -3.60 2.06
C GLN A 209 8.45 -4.40 1.79
N PRO A 210 8.55 -5.58 1.15
CA PRO A 210 7.37 -6.38 0.89
C PRO A 210 6.68 -6.72 2.22
N SER A 211 5.40 -6.36 2.28
CA SER A 211 4.48 -6.81 3.31
C SER A 211 4.42 -8.33 3.22
N HIS A 212 4.97 -9.01 4.23
CA HIS A 212 4.74 -10.43 4.36
C HIS A 212 3.25 -10.64 4.62
N HIS A 213 2.70 -11.68 4.03
CA HIS A 213 1.36 -12.22 4.27
C HIS A 213 1.23 -12.62 5.74
N THR A 214 1.08 -11.63 6.60
CA THR A 214 0.80 -11.87 8.00
C THR A 214 -0.71 -11.87 8.10
N ARG A 215 -1.33 -13.03 7.84
CA ARG A 215 -2.28 -13.53 8.83
C ARG A 215 -1.50 -13.43 10.12
N MET A 216 -1.78 -12.42 10.95
CA MET A 216 -1.19 -12.29 12.28
C MET A 216 -1.72 -13.47 13.07
N ALA A 217 -1.10 -14.62 12.80
CA ALA A 217 -1.33 -15.86 13.50
C ALA A 217 -1.13 -15.52 14.96
N VAL A 218 -2.12 -15.90 15.74
CA VAL A 218 -2.13 -15.88 17.18
C VAL A 218 -0.99 -16.81 17.65
N ILE A 219 0.25 -16.32 17.59
CA ILE A 219 1.38 -16.95 18.25
C ILE A 219 1.45 -16.30 19.62
N GLN A 220 0.79 -16.96 20.54
CA GLN A 220 0.69 -16.59 21.94
C GLN A 220 1.97 -17.07 22.64
N GLU A 221 3.12 -16.46 22.32
CA GLU A 221 4.35 -16.65 23.10
C GLU A 221 4.37 -15.66 24.27
N GLN A 222 4.41 -16.21 25.50
CA GLN A 222 4.20 -15.50 26.77
C GLN A 222 5.43 -14.76 27.31
N THR A 223 6.56 -14.73 26.60
CA THR A 223 7.80 -14.04 27.03
C THR A 223 7.92 -12.67 26.38
N GLY A 224 7.19 -11.69 26.91
CA GLY A 224 7.33 -10.28 26.52
C GLY A 224 8.55 -9.61 27.17
N LEU A 225 9.00 -8.50 26.58
CA LEU A 225 10.13 -7.69 27.07
C LEU A 225 9.86 -7.03 28.42
N ILE A 226 8.58 -6.83 28.78
CA ILE A 226 8.22 -6.33 30.11
C ILE A 226 8.23 -7.51 31.12
N PRO A 227 9.13 -7.51 32.13
CA PRO A 227 9.22 -8.59 33.13
C PRO A 227 8.17 -8.51 34.25
N ASP A 228 7.35 -7.44 34.29
CA ASP A 228 6.38 -7.17 35.37
C ASP A 228 5.14 -8.08 35.31
N GLN A 229 4.76 -8.69 36.45
CA GLN A 229 3.50 -9.44 36.61
C GLN A 229 2.26 -8.54 36.45
N LYS A 230 2.39 -7.23 36.66
CA LYS A 230 1.31 -6.24 36.50
C LYS A 230 1.16 -5.74 35.07
N ALA A 231 1.99 -6.21 34.14
CA ALA A 231 1.85 -5.87 32.72
C ALA A 231 0.53 -6.40 32.18
N ILE A 232 -0.27 -5.49 31.63
CA ILE A 232 -1.47 -5.87 30.90
C ILE A 232 -0.99 -6.37 29.54
N ARG A 233 -1.17 -7.68 29.29
CA ARG A 233 -0.89 -8.28 27.98
C ARG A 233 -2.01 -7.92 27.03
N LEU A 234 -1.62 -7.41 25.87
CA LEU A 234 -2.52 -6.92 24.84
C LEU A 234 -2.19 -7.62 23.53
N ASP A 235 -3.13 -7.59 22.60
CA ASP A 235 -2.88 -7.96 21.21
C ASP A 235 -3.67 -7.05 20.26
N VAL A 236 -3.57 -5.75 20.50
CA VAL A 236 -4.42 -4.74 19.85
C VAL A 236 -3.62 -3.84 18.91
N PRO A 237 -4.23 -3.38 17.80
CA PRO A 237 -3.60 -2.43 16.90
C PRO A 237 -3.43 -1.06 17.56
N ALA A 238 -2.29 -0.43 17.33
CA ALA A 238 -2.00 0.93 17.75
C ALA A 238 -1.09 1.62 16.73
N ARG A 239 -0.67 2.85 17.04
CA ARG A 239 0.22 3.62 16.16
C ARG A 239 1.28 4.34 16.96
N VAL A 240 2.44 4.52 16.35
CA VAL A 240 3.53 5.32 16.90
C VAL A 240 3.98 6.36 15.89
N ARG A 241 4.51 7.48 16.37
CA ARG A 241 5.03 8.55 15.53
C ARG A 241 6.46 8.93 15.94
N GLU A 242 7.32 9.11 14.96
CA GLU A 242 8.67 9.66 15.06
C GLU A 242 8.75 10.83 14.08
N GLY A 243 8.96 12.05 14.60
CA GLY A 243 8.84 13.27 13.81
C GLY A 243 7.45 13.41 13.16
N VAL A 244 7.40 13.35 11.83
CA VAL A 244 6.17 13.46 11.03
C VAL A 244 5.62 12.11 10.53
N ARG A 245 6.40 11.04 10.67
CA ARG A 245 6.08 9.72 10.14
C ARG A 245 5.34 8.90 11.17
N TRP A 246 4.35 8.14 10.73
CA TRP A 246 3.58 7.24 11.57
C TRP A 246 3.81 5.79 11.16
N TRP A 247 3.80 4.90 12.14
CA TRP A 247 3.90 3.47 11.94
C TRP A 247 2.78 2.76 12.69
N ASN A 248 2.24 1.75 12.03
CA ASN A 248 1.31 0.80 12.63
C ASN A 248 2.12 -0.15 13.52
N VAL A 249 1.62 -0.38 14.74
CA VAL A 249 2.26 -1.25 15.70
C VAL A 249 1.25 -2.16 16.35
N LYS A 250 1.64 -3.39 16.67
CA LYS A 250 0.83 -4.26 17.51
C LYS A 250 1.25 -4.08 18.96
N LEU A 251 0.37 -3.59 19.82
CA LEU A 251 0.66 -3.55 21.26
C LEU A 251 0.65 -4.97 21.81
N ARG A 252 1.72 -5.33 22.50
CA ARG A 252 1.91 -6.65 23.12
C ARG A 252 1.74 -6.58 24.63
N ALA A 253 2.20 -5.50 25.24
CA ALA A 253 2.01 -5.29 26.67
C ALA A 253 2.13 -3.81 27.04
N ILE A 254 1.53 -3.44 28.17
CA ILE A 254 1.63 -2.09 28.71
C ILE A 254 1.57 -2.08 30.24
N THR A 255 2.32 -1.17 30.83
CA THR A 255 2.23 -0.72 32.23
C THR A 255 2.06 0.81 32.24
N PRO A 256 1.90 1.46 33.39
CA PRO A 256 1.91 2.91 33.45
C PRO A 256 3.21 3.53 32.89
N GLN A 257 4.34 2.85 32.99
CA GLN A 257 5.66 3.37 32.60
C GLN A 257 6.17 2.81 31.28
N LEU A 258 5.81 1.58 30.93
CA LEU A 258 6.40 0.85 29.81
C LEU A 258 5.34 0.45 28.81
N VAL A 259 5.70 0.46 27.53
CA VAL A 259 4.91 -0.14 26.45
C VAL A 259 5.79 -1.02 25.59
N GLU A 260 5.29 -2.21 25.32
CA GLU A 260 5.88 -3.18 24.41
C GLU A 260 5.02 -3.27 23.16
N PHE A 261 5.64 -3.07 22.00
CA PHE A 261 4.96 -3.21 20.72
C PHE A 261 5.85 -3.86 19.67
N GLU A 262 5.21 -4.41 18.64
CA GLU A 262 5.85 -5.04 17.48
C GLU A 262 5.61 -4.18 16.24
N THR A 263 6.67 -3.91 15.45
CA THR A 263 6.59 -3.19 14.17
C THR A 263 7.87 -3.33 13.37
N ARG A 264 7.80 -3.28 12.04
CA ARG A 264 9.01 -3.28 11.18
C ARG A 264 9.64 -1.91 11.02
N ALA A 265 9.15 -0.91 11.74
CA ALA A 265 9.74 0.41 11.75
C ALA A 265 11.22 0.35 12.18
N PRO A 266 12.13 1.04 11.49
CA PRO A 266 13.57 0.98 11.76
C PRO A 266 13.95 1.94 12.91
N PHE A 267 13.29 1.86 14.07
CA PHE A 267 13.61 2.75 15.19
C PHE A 267 14.96 2.39 15.81
N ALA A 268 15.75 3.43 16.10
CA ALA A 268 16.98 3.27 16.86
C ALA A 268 16.71 3.20 18.36
N ASN A 269 17.62 2.58 19.12
CA ASN A 269 17.59 2.70 20.58
C ASN A 269 17.77 4.19 20.97
N GLY A 270 16.98 4.67 21.93
CA GLY A 270 16.89 6.08 22.32
C GLY A 270 15.97 6.95 21.45
N ALA A 271 15.37 6.40 20.37
CA ALA A 271 14.44 7.14 19.53
C ALA A 271 13.25 7.68 20.33
N GLN A 272 12.83 8.90 20.00
CA GLN A 272 11.74 9.59 20.70
C GLN A 272 10.45 9.45 19.91
N LEU A 273 9.51 8.72 20.49
CA LEU A 273 8.26 8.33 19.87
C LEU A 273 7.08 9.01 20.57
N TRP A 274 6.01 9.22 19.82
CA TRP A 274 4.69 9.45 20.37
C TRP A 274 3.86 8.19 20.18
N ILE A 275 3.46 7.56 21.27
CA ILE A 275 2.66 6.32 21.25
C ILE A 275 1.18 6.72 21.28
N SER A 276 0.42 6.39 20.24
CA SER A 276 -1.03 6.56 20.19
C SER A 276 -1.71 5.24 20.53
N LEU A 277 -2.33 5.22 21.70
CA LEU A 277 -3.02 4.08 22.28
C LEU A 277 -4.54 4.16 21.98
N PRO A 278 -5.19 3.02 21.69
CA PRO A 278 -6.63 2.96 21.55
C PRO A 278 -7.37 3.51 22.78
N ASN A 279 -8.48 4.22 22.55
CA ASN A 279 -9.45 4.72 23.55
C ASN A 279 -8.94 5.71 24.61
N ILE A 280 -7.63 5.87 24.80
CA ILE A 280 -7.06 6.69 25.87
C ILE A 280 -6.07 7.76 25.36
N GLY A 281 -5.89 7.86 24.04
CA GLY A 281 -5.03 8.85 23.42
C GLY A 281 -3.59 8.37 23.31
N GLY A 282 -2.69 8.79 24.20
CA GLY A 282 -1.28 8.48 24.05
C GLY A 282 -0.31 9.42 24.77
N GLY A 283 0.98 9.21 24.56
CA GLY A 283 2.02 10.05 25.14
C GLY A 283 3.42 9.82 24.57
N PRO A 284 4.38 10.71 24.89
CA PRO A 284 5.75 10.60 24.46
C PRO A 284 6.48 9.48 25.22
N ALA A 285 7.23 8.66 24.48
CA ALA A 285 8.04 7.57 25.02
C ALA A 285 9.41 7.48 24.32
N ALA A 286 10.39 6.91 25.00
CA ALA A 286 11.72 6.65 24.45
C ALA A 286 11.90 5.15 24.23
N VAL A 287 12.45 4.74 23.07
CA VAL A 287 12.89 3.36 22.86
C VAL A 287 14.05 3.08 23.81
N ILE A 288 13.94 2.03 24.62
CA ILE A 288 14.99 1.62 25.57
C ILE A 288 15.64 0.29 25.18
N GLU A 289 14.87 -0.57 24.52
CA GLU A 289 15.33 -1.89 24.08
C GLU A 289 14.61 -2.30 22.79
N THR A 290 15.32 -3.02 21.94
CA THR A 290 14.79 -3.69 20.75
C THR A 290 15.34 -5.10 20.71
N ASP A 291 14.54 -6.05 20.28
CA ASP A 291 15.00 -7.42 20.01
C ASP A 291 15.13 -7.71 18.50
N ASP A 292 15.57 -8.92 18.17
CA ASP A 292 15.72 -9.42 16.81
C ASP A 292 14.38 -9.75 16.11
N ARG A 293 13.27 -9.73 16.85
CA ARG A 293 11.92 -10.05 16.38
C ARG A 293 11.08 -8.80 16.11
N HIS A 294 11.72 -7.64 15.93
CA HIS A 294 11.04 -6.37 15.69
C HIS A 294 10.13 -5.93 16.85
N ARG A 295 10.42 -6.37 18.08
CA ARG A 295 9.75 -5.87 19.28
C ARG A 295 10.56 -4.75 19.90
N PHE A 296 9.83 -3.73 20.33
CA PHE A 296 10.35 -2.53 20.94
C PHE A 296 9.77 -2.39 22.33
N LEU A 297 10.65 -2.16 23.29
CA LEU A 297 10.28 -1.72 24.62
C LEU A 297 10.53 -0.21 24.71
N CYS A 298 9.50 0.53 25.09
CA CYS A 298 9.57 1.96 25.25
C CYS A 298 9.16 2.38 26.66
N GLU A 299 9.82 3.42 27.19
CA GLU A 299 9.48 4.05 28.45
C GLU A 299 8.77 5.38 28.21
N PHE A 300 7.58 5.55 28.79
CA PHE A 300 6.85 6.81 28.77
C PHE A 300 7.57 7.88 29.59
N ARG A 301 7.70 9.09 29.03
CA ARG A 301 8.29 10.22 29.77
C ARG A 301 7.46 10.64 30.99
N LEU A 302 6.15 10.39 30.94
CA LEU A 302 5.22 10.59 32.04
C LEU A 302 4.36 9.33 32.19
N PRO A 303 4.23 8.77 33.40
CA PRO A 303 3.42 7.58 33.59
C PRO A 303 1.96 7.80 33.18
N LEU A 304 1.38 6.81 32.50
CA LEU A 304 -0.04 6.76 32.22
C LEU A 304 -0.85 6.58 33.51
N LYS A 305 -2.11 6.99 33.49
CA LYS A 305 -3.02 6.76 34.62
C LYS A 305 -3.43 5.28 34.64
N ALA A 306 -3.14 4.59 35.75
CA ALA A 306 -3.43 3.16 35.88
C ALA A 306 -4.90 2.79 35.60
N GLY A 307 -5.85 3.66 35.99
CA GLY A 307 -7.28 3.46 35.76
C GLY A 307 -7.73 3.54 34.30
N ASP A 308 -6.92 4.12 33.42
CA ASP A 308 -7.23 4.24 31.99
C ASP A 308 -6.75 3.02 31.20
N LEU A 309 -5.74 2.28 31.69
CA LEU A 309 -5.13 1.16 30.94
C LEU A 309 -6.12 0.04 30.60
N GLY A 310 -7.11 -0.20 31.45
CA GLY A 310 -8.17 -1.19 31.20
C GLY A 310 -9.05 -0.87 30.00
N ARG A 311 -9.08 0.39 29.53
CA ARG A 311 -9.87 0.81 28.36
C ARG A 311 -9.17 0.53 27.04
N ILE A 312 -7.90 0.15 27.05
CA ILE A 312 -7.13 -0.12 25.82
C ILE A 312 -7.58 -1.42 25.16
N ALA A 313 -8.01 -2.41 25.95
CA ALA A 313 -8.43 -3.73 25.49
C ALA A 313 -9.95 -3.83 25.18
N GLY A 314 -10.69 -2.74 25.36
CA GLY A 314 -12.16 -2.69 25.28
C GLY A 314 -12.69 -2.03 24.02
#